data_AF-A0AA41Q5Y8-F1
#
_entry.id   AF-A0AA41Q5Y8-F1
#
_cell.length_a   1.000
_cell.length_b   1.000
_cell.length_c   1.000
_cell.angle_alpha   90.00
_cell.angle_beta   90.00
_cell.angle_gamma   90.00
#
_symmetry.space_group_name_H-M   'P 1'
#
loop_
_entity.id
_entity.type
_entity.pdbx_description
1 polymer ?
#
loop_
_entity_poly.entity_id
_entity_poly.type
_entity_poly.pdbx_seq_one_letter_code
_entity_poly.pdbx_strand_id
1 'polypeptide(L)'
;MADQRQTARIIGGRFRLVGQLGSGGFGRVWRAHDEVLGVDVAVKEVWLPQHGAADREHHERLARAAREARNAAKLRGHPHIVAVHDVIVEDDAPWIVMDLVDGGSLAERLHTDGPLPAARVAEVAAALLAALKAAHEAGIVHRDIKPANVLLTPDGRVLLTDFGIAVHETDTRLTVTGGVVGSAEYMAPERFNGVEDHGPGDLFSLGVTLYEAVEGASPFRRPTPTATLAAVVLQEHPPLVRADPALAALITALLAKEPADRPGVDEASAMLRGARSVTAPRRPGGQPAGPTTPATATTPTTPTTPTTAAPAVAQRRKRIKLAFAGLLSAIAVTIAVAMTGQIRTWNTHRKTDYPAPGADGILGWTLIWAPITGACVAGAVLLATDLAKGRKRNAVAAGVFLAVFFLMTAIWLGTSDA
;
A
#
# COMPACT_ATOMS: atom_id res chain seq x y z
N MET A 1 -11.17 28.01 41.24
CA MET A 1 -12.28 28.39 40.35
C MET A 1 -11.72 29.28 39.25
N ALA A 2 -11.49 28.71 38.08
CA ALA A 2 -11.23 29.44 36.85
C ALA A 2 -12.11 28.81 35.77
N ASP A 3 -12.84 29.68 35.09
CA ASP A 3 -13.94 29.46 34.18
C ASP A 3 -13.47 28.84 32.86
N GLN A 4 -13.96 27.62 32.56
CA GLN A 4 -14.08 27.12 31.20
C GLN A 4 -15.43 26.40 31.08
N ARG A 5 -16.53 27.17 31.14
CA ARG A 5 -17.68 26.82 30.31
C ARG A 5 -17.23 26.94 28.86
N GLN A 6 -16.55 25.92 28.35
CA GLN A 6 -16.30 25.76 26.94
C GLN A 6 -17.68 25.77 26.29
N THR A 7 -18.02 26.89 25.66
CA THR A 7 -19.23 27.01 24.84
C THR A 7 -19.16 25.84 23.87
N ALA A 8 -20.05 24.87 24.07
CA ALA A 8 -20.00 23.63 23.33
C ALA A 8 -20.17 23.98 21.85
N ARG A 9 -19.07 23.88 21.08
CA ARG A 9 -19.02 24.25 19.66
C ARG A 9 -20.10 23.45 18.93
N ILE A 10 -20.91 24.12 18.11
CA ILE A 10 -21.97 23.49 17.34
C ILE A 10 -21.58 23.57 15.87
N ILE A 11 -21.41 22.42 15.22
CA ILE A 11 -21.08 22.32 13.80
C ILE A 11 -22.37 22.27 12.98
N GLY A 12 -22.44 23.06 11.91
CA GLY A 12 -23.61 23.17 11.03
C GLY A 12 -24.89 23.62 11.74
N GLY A 13 -24.76 24.30 12.89
CA GLY A 13 -25.90 24.70 13.72
C GLY A 13 -26.71 23.53 14.32
N ARG A 14 -26.21 22.28 14.26
CA ARG A 14 -26.95 21.07 14.65
C ARG A 14 -26.15 20.11 15.54
N PHE A 15 -24.86 19.97 15.31
CA PHE A 15 -24.05 18.93 15.98
C PHE A 15 -23.19 19.54 17.07
N ARG A 16 -23.65 19.44 18.33
CA ARG A 16 -22.92 19.98 19.48
C ARG A 16 -21.79 19.04 19.88
N LEU A 17 -20.54 19.49 19.80
CA LEU A 17 -19.38 18.70 20.20
C LEU A 17 -19.38 18.48 21.72
N VAL A 18 -19.26 17.21 22.14
CA VAL A 18 -19.32 16.79 23.55
C VAL A 18 -17.94 16.41 24.07
N GLY A 19 -17.14 15.70 23.26
CA GLY A 19 -15.80 15.26 23.65
C GLY A 19 -15.01 14.71 22.48
N GLN A 20 -13.69 14.80 22.54
CA GLN A 20 -12.81 14.26 21.50
C GLN A 20 -12.68 12.74 21.66
N LEU A 21 -12.88 11.99 20.57
CA LEU A 21 -12.70 10.53 20.51
C LEU A 21 -11.28 10.16 20.06
N GLY A 22 -10.68 10.95 19.18
CA GLY A 22 -9.33 10.71 18.69
C GLY A 22 -8.77 11.82 17.81
N SER A 23 -7.48 11.73 17.49
CA SER A 23 -6.79 12.65 16.57
C SER A 23 -5.72 11.91 15.77
N GLY A 24 -5.56 12.26 14.50
CA GLY A 24 -4.54 11.71 13.61
C GLY A 24 -4.06 12.72 12.57
N GLY A 25 -3.20 12.27 11.66
CA GLY A 25 -2.58 13.16 10.65
C GLY A 25 -3.56 13.82 9.67
N PHE A 26 -4.79 13.31 9.57
CA PHE A 26 -5.83 13.81 8.66
C PHE A 26 -6.99 14.50 9.38
N GLY A 27 -6.87 14.75 10.70
CA GLY A 27 -7.86 15.50 11.46
C GLY A 27 -8.22 14.91 12.82
N ARG A 28 -9.41 15.29 13.31
CA ARG A 28 -9.90 14.93 14.66
C ARG A 28 -11.29 14.33 14.59
N VAL A 29 -11.57 13.38 15.47
CA VAL A 29 -12.89 12.77 15.60
C VAL A 29 -13.47 13.14 16.95
N TRP A 30 -14.72 13.58 16.94
CA TRP A 30 -15.45 14.05 18.11
C TRP A 30 -16.71 13.21 18.30
N ARG A 31 -17.08 12.95 19.54
CA ARG A 31 -18.47 12.64 19.90
C ARG A 31 -19.24 13.95 19.86
N ALA A 32 -20.36 13.97 19.15
CA ALA A 32 -21.28 15.09 19.12
C ALA A 32 -22.69 14.61 19.41
N HIS A 33 -23.52 15.51 19.93
CA HIS A 33 -24.95 15.30 20.06
C HIS A 33 -25.67 15.97 18.90
N ASP A 34 -26.51 15.24 18.18
CA ASP A 34 -27.41 15.79 17.17
C ASP A 34 -28.62 16.43 17.88
N GLU A 35 -28.65 17.76 17.93
CA GLU A 35 -29.69 18.53 18.63
C GLU A 35 -31.10 18.35 18.03
N VAL A 36 -31.20 17.89 16.78
CA VAL A 36 -32.49 17.68 16.10
C VAL A 36 -33.01 16.27 16.36
N LEU A 37 -32.14 15.26 16.26
CA LEU A 37 -32.52 13.85 16.42
C LEU A 37 -32.44 13.35 17.86
N GLY A 38 -31.72 14.06 18.73
CA GLY A 38 -31.53 13.69 20.13
C GLY A 38 -30.64 12.45 20.32
N VAL A 39 -29.74 12.18 19.38
CA VAL A 39 -28.84 11.02 19.39
C VAL A 39 -27.38 11.43 19.29
N ASP A 40 -26.48 10.61 19.83
CA ASP A 40 -25.05 10.84 19.72
C ASP A 40 -24.50 10.29 18.38
N VAL A 41 -23.59 11.06 17.78
CA VAL A 41 -22.94 10.77 16.50
C VAL A 41 -21.43 10.98 16.61
N ALA A 42 -20.67 10.40 15.68
CA ALA A 42 -19.27 10.73 15.49
C ALA A 42 -19.16 11.83 14.43
N VAL A 43 -18.33 12.86 14.70
CA VAL A 43 -18.06 13.94 13.75
C VAL A 43 -16.56 14.04 13.52
N LYS A 44 -16.13 13.79 12.28
CA LYS A 44 -14.73 13.89 11.87
C LYS A 44 -14.47 15.22 11.18
N GLU A 45 -13.63 16.03 11.80
CA GLU A 45 -12.97 17.19 11.19
C GLU A 45 -11.85 16.69 10.28
N VAL A 46 -11.83 17.10 9.02
CA VAL A 46 -10.82 16.69 8.04
C VAL A 46 -9.86 17.84 7.80
N TRP A 47 -8.57 17.63 8.05
CA TRP A 47 -7.55 18.66 7.79
C TRP A 47 -7.00 18.53 6.39
N LEU A 48 -7.12 19.63 5.62
CA LEU A 48 -6.57 19.73 4.28
C LEU A 48 -5.17 20.34 4.34
N PRO A 49 -4.17 19.75 3.67
CA PRO A 49 -2.84 20.34 3.59
C PRO A 49 -2.86 21.76 3.02
N GLN A 50 -2.39 22.73 3.80
CA GLN A 50 -2.27 24.13 3.39
C GLN A 50 -0.95 24.32 2.62
N HIS A 51 -0.89 23.91 1.36
CA HIS A 51 0.31 24.07 0.53
C HIS A 51 0.42 25.47 -0.07
N GLY A 52 0.53 26.53 0.75
CA GLY A 52 0.83 27.91 0.27
C GLY A 52 -0.01 28.39 -0.93
N ALA A 53 -1.20 27.81 -1.11
CA ALA A 53 -1.95 27.85 -2.34
C ALA A 53 -2.89 29.05 -2.32
N ALA A 54 -3.09 29.67 -3.48
CA ALA A 54 -4.10 30.72 -3.63
C ALA A 54 -5.48 30.20 -3.19
N ASP A 55 -6.28 31.03 -2.52
CA ASP A 55 -7.60 30.70 -1.93
C ASP A 55 -8.51 29.84 -2.85
N ARG A 56 -8.40 30.03 -4.16
CA ARG A 56 -9.14 29.28 -5.18
C ARG A 56 -8.83 27.77 -5.20
N GLU A 57 -7.57 27.39 -5.06
CA GLU A 57 -7.13 25.98 -5.03
C GLU A 57 -7.57 25.30 -3.73
N HIS A 58 -7.56 26.04 -2.62
CA HIS A 58 -8.07 25.55 -1.34
C HIS A 58 -9.58 25.26 -1.40
N HIS A 59 -10.38 26.18 -1.96
CA HIS A 59 -11.81 25.96 -2.15
C HIS A 59 -12.13 24.77 -3.08
N GLU A 60 -11.35 24.55 -4.14
CA GLU A 60 -11.51 23.38 -5.01
C GLU A 60 -11.26 22.07 -4.28
N ARG A 61 -10.23 22.02 -3.42
CA ARG A 61 -9.93 20.88 -2.54
C ARG A 61 -11.05 20.62 -1.53
N LEU A 62 -11.54 21.66 -0.86
CA LEU A 62 -12.68 21.57 0.06
C LEU A 62 -13.92 21.01 -0.64
N ALA A 63 -14.26 21.56 -1.80
CA ALA A 63 -15.41 21.11 -2.57
C ALA A 63 -15.24 19.66 -3.04
N ARG A 64 -14.03 19.23 -3.40
CA ARG A 64 -13.73 17.84 -3.76
C ARG A 64 -13.89 16.90 -2.56
N ALA A 65 -13.27 17.22 -1.43
CA ALA A 65 -13.37 16.44 -0.20
C ALA A 65 -14.83 16.26 0.25
N ALA A 66 -15.61 17.35 0.21
CA ALA A 66 -17.03 17.29 0.55
C ALA A 66 -17.84 16.43 -0.44
N ARG A 67 -17.52 16.46 -1.74
CA ARG A 67 -18.15 15.57 -2.73
C ARG A 67 -17.78 14.11 -2.52
N GLU A 68 -16.53 13.80 -2.20
CA GLU A 68 -16.05 12.44 -1.93
C GLU A 68 -16.72 11.86 -0.68
N ALA A 69 -16.77 12.63 0.41
CA ALA A 69 -17.48 12.24 1.62
C ALA A 69 -18.98 12.01 1.38
N ARG A 70 -19.64 12.85 0.56
CA ARG A 70 -21.05 12.64 0.18
C ARG A 70 -21.24 11.40 -0.69
N ASN A 71 -20.27 11.07 -1.55
CA ASN A 71 -20.31 9.82 -2.31
C ASN A 71 -20.26 8.61 -1.37
N ALA A 72 -19.47 8.65 -0.29
CA ALA A 72 -19.43 7.57 0.70
C ALA A 72 -20.80 7.33 1.38
N ALA A 73 -21.66 8.35 1.49
CA ALA A 73 -23.03 8.19 2.02
C ALA A 73 -23.91 7.24 1.20
N LYS A 74 -23.56 6.93 -0.07
CA LYS A 74 -24.23 5.88 -0.87
C LYS A 74 -24.12 4.50 -0.23
N LEU A 75 -23.15 4.29 0.67
CA LEU A 75 -22.86 3.02 1.31
C LEU A 75 -23.54 2.85 2.68
N ARG A 76 -24.32 3.84 3.15
CA ARG A 76 -24.92 3.91 4.50
C ARG A 76 -25.82 2.75 4.93
N GLY A 77 -26.21 1.87 4.01
CA GLY A 77 -27.04 0.69 4.30
C GLY A 77 -26.24 -0.61 4.44
N HIS A 78 -24.93 -0.58 4.22
CA HIS A 78 -24.12 -1.80 4.20
C HIS A 78 -23.69 -2.21 5.62
N PRO A 79 -23.86 -3.49 6.04
CA PRO A 79 -23.64 -3.93 7.41
C PRO A 79 -22.17 -3.86 7.89
N HIS A 80 -21.22 -3.71 6.97
CA HIS A 80 -19.78 -3.64 7.26
C HIS A 80 -19.16 -2.29 6.94
N ILE A 81 -19.97 -1.23 6.81
CA ILE A 81 -19.50 0.14 6.53
C ILE A 81 -20.14 1.07 7.53
N VAL A 82 -19.34 1.96 8.13
CA VAL A 82 -19.85 3.02 9.02
C VAL A 82 -20.70 3.98 8.19
N ALA A 83 -21.95 4.22 8.59
CA ALA A 83 -22.83 5.08 7.82
C ALA A 83 -22.42 6.55 7.94
N VAL A 84 -22.27 7.22 6.80
CA VAL A 84 -22.15 8.68 6.73
C VAL A 84 -23.55 9.28 6.65
N HIS A 85 -23.88 10.16 7.59
CA HIS A 85 -25.17 10.84 7.67
C HIS A 85 -25.17 12.19 6.97
N ASP A 86 -24.09 12.96 7.12
CA ASP A 86 -24.01 14.32 6.59
C ASP A 86 -22.55 14.77 6.37
N VAL A 87 -22.38 15.80 5.55
CA VAL A 87 -21.10 16.45 5.27
C VAL A 87 -21.28 17.96 5.26
N ILE A 88 -20.72 18.60 6.28
CA ILE A 88 -20.75 20.04 6.52
C ILE A 88 -19.41 20.63 6.12
N VAL A 89 -19.39 21.85 5.60
CA VAL A 89 -18.16 22.61 5.37
C VAL A 89 -18.23 23.85 6.25
N GLU A 90 -17.33 23.95 7.21
CA GLU A 90 -17.28 25.02 8.21
C GLU A 90 -15.84 25.22 8.68
N ASP A 91 -15.45 26.47 8.91
CA ASP A 91 -14.09 26.86 9.30
C ASP A 91 -13.01 26.32 8.35
N ASP A 92 -13.27 26.41 7.03
CA ASP A 92 -12.39 25.92 5.97
C ASP A 92 -11.98 24.45 6.11
N ALA A 93 -12.86 23.64 6.69
CA ALA A 93 -12.69 22.21 6.84
C ALA A 93 -13.98 21.44 6.51
N PRO A 94 -13.90 20.26 5.87
CA PRO A 94 -15.00 19.31 5.83
C PRO A 94 -15.19 18.65 7.21
N TRP A 95 -16.44 18.61 7.66
CA TRP A 95 -16.90 17.91 8.85
C TRP A 95 -17.84 16.79 8.42
N ILE A 96 -17.50 15.56 8.74
CA ILE A 96 -18.22 14.37 8.29
C ILE A 96 -18.93 13.76 9.49
N VAL A 97 -20.25 13.73 9.41
CA VAL A 97 -21.11 13.18 10.45
C VAL A 97 -21.39 11.72 10.10
N MET A 98 -21.13 10.82 11.04
CA MET A 98 -21.24 9.38 10.84
C MET A 98 -21.76 8.67 12.10
N ASP A 99 -22.10 7.38 11.96
CA ASP A 99 -22.49 6.55 13.10
C ASP A 99 -21.42 6.64 14.21
N LEU A 100 -21.87 6.86 15.45
CA LEU A 100 -21.04 6.63 16.61
C LEU A 100 -20.98 5.12 16.86
N VAL A 101 -19.83 4.51 16.56
CA VAL A 101 -19.62 3.08 16.75
C VAL A 101 -19.03 2.83 18.13
N ASP A 102 -19.76 2.10 18.97
CA ASP A 102 -19.22 1.55 20.21
C ASP A 102 -18.25 0.42 19.88
N GLY A 103 -16.98 0.58 20.27
CA GLY A 103 -15.90 -0.36 19.95
C GLY A 103 -14.55 0.32 19.82
N GLY A 104 -13.52 -0.48 19.56
CA GLY A 104 -12.17 0.00 19.27
C GLY A 104 -11.74 -0.36 17.86
N SER A 105 -10.68 0.28 17.38
CA SER A 105 -10.06 -0.09 16.11
C SER A 105 -9.34 -1.44 16.22
N LEU A 106 -9.17 -2.12 15.09
CA LEU A 106 -8.34 -3.33 15.01
C LEU A 106 -6.90 -3.00 15.43
N ALA A 107 -6.40 -1.78 15.16
CA ALA A 107 -5.09 -1.33 15.64
C ALA A 107 -5.01 -1.35 17.18
N GLU A 108 -5.99 -0.75 17.88
CA GLU A 108 -6.05 -0.74 19.35
C GLU A 108 -6.18 -2.16 19.91
N ARG A 109 -6.97 -3.00 19.24
CA ARG A 109 -7.15 -4.40 19.60
C ARG A 109 -5.86 -5.22 19.44
N LEU A 110 -5.08 -4.98 18.39
CA LEU A 110 -3.79 -5.65 18.19
C LEU A 110 -2.74 -5.12 19.16
N HIS A 111 -2.79 -3.83 19.50
CA HIS A 111 -1.88 -3.24 20.49
C HIS A 111 -2.12 -3.80 21.89
N THR A 112 -3.38 -3.91 22.31
CA THR A 112 -3.75 -4.32 23.68
C THR A 112 -3.64 -5.82 23.89
N ASP A 113 -4.20 -6.60 22.96
CA ASP A 113 -4.39 -8.04 23.15
C ASP A 113 -3.47 -8.89 22.25
N GLY A 114 -2.70 -8.24 21.37
CA GLY A 114 -1.89 -8.91 20.37
C GLY A 114 -2.69 -9.51 19.20
N PRO A 115 -2.01 -10.30 18.34
CA PRO A 115 -2.59 -10.91 17.14
C PRO A 115 -3.82 -11.76 17.38
N LEU A 116 -4.75 -11.72 16.42
CA LEU A 116 -6.01 -12.45 16.43
C LEU A 116 -5.82 -13.93 16.05
N PRO A 117 -6.72 -14.82 16.51
CA PRO A 117 -6.82 -16.17 15.97
C PRO A 117 -7.19 -16.16 14.49
N ALA A 118 -6.64 -17.10 13.70
CA ALA A 118 -6.88 -17.19 12.25
C ALA A 118 -8.37 -17.20 11.87
N ALA A 119 -9.21 -17.90 12.64
CA ALA A 119 -10.65 -17.92 12.43
C ALA A 119 -11.29 -16.52 12.52
N ARG A 120 -10.86 -15.70 13.49
CA ARG A 120 -11.36 -14.32 13.62
C ARG A 120 -10.84 -13.42 12.51
N VAL A 121 -9.61 -13.62 12.06
CA VAL A 121 -9.06 -12.90 10.89
C VAL A 121 -9.83 -13.26 9.62
N ALA A 122 -10.25 -14.52 9.46
CA ALA A 122 -11.12 -14.93 8.34
C ALA A 122 -12.50 -14.24 8.38
N GLU A 123 -13.08 -14.04 9.57
CA GLU A 123 -14.32 -13.25 9.72
C GLU A 123 -14.13 -11.78 9.32
N VAL A 124 -13.02 -11.17 9.76
CA VAL A 124 -12.63 -9.80 9.37
C VAL A 124 -12.44 -9.73 7.85
N ALA A 125 -11.75 -10.69 7.24
CA ALA A 125 -11.56 -10.75 5.79
C ALA A 125 -12.89 -10.82 5.04
N ALA A 126 -13.83 -11.65 5.49
CA ALA A 126 -15.15 -11.77 4.87
C ALA A 126 -15.94 -10.46 4.93
N ALA A 127 -15.94 -9.80 6.08
CA ALA A 127 -16.63 -8.51 6.28
C ALA A 127 -16.03 -7.39 5.41
N LEU A 128 -14.70 -7.29 5.37
CA LEU A 128 -14.00 -6.28 4.57
C LEU A 128 -14.16 -6.53 3.07
N LEU A 129 -14.11 -7.78 2.62
CA LEU A 129 -14.39 -8.11 1.21
C LEU A 129 -15.83 -7.73 0.82
N ALA A 130 -16.81 -7.98 1.69
CA ALA A 130 -18.19 -7.54 1.44
C ALA A 130 -18.30 -6.01 1.36
N ALA A 131 -17.65 -5.28 2.26
CA ALA A 131 -17.60 -3.81 2.23
C ALA A 131 -16.94 -3.28 0.94
N LEU A 132 -15.82 -3.85 0.53
CA LEU A 132 -15.13 -3.45 -0.69
C LEU A 132 -15.91 -3.78 -1.95
N LYS A 133 -16.64 -4.91 -1.97
CA LYS A 133 -17.56 -5.22 -3.06
C LYS A 133 -18.57 -4.11 -3.27
N ALA A 134 -19.29 -3.74 -2.20
CA ALA A 134 -20.31 -2.70 -2.26
C ALA A 134 -19.73 -1.33 -2.65
N ALA A 135 -18.54 -1.00 -2.13
CA ALA A 135 -17.85 0.24 -2.48
C ALA A 135 -17.43 0.29 -3.96
N HIS A 136 -16.76 -0.76 -4.44
CA HIS A 136 -16.28 -0.85 -5.82
C HIS A 136 -17.44 -0.88 -6.83
N GLU A 137 -18.53 -1.56 -6.52
CA GLU A 137 -19.78 -1.53 -7.33
C GLU A 137 -20.41 -0.13 -7.39
N ALA A 138 -20.26 0.68 -6.34
CA ALA A 138 -20.69 2.07 -6.30
C ALA A 138 -19.67 3.04 -6.94
N GLY A 139 -18.55 2.54 -7.48
CA GLY A 139 -17.45 3.34 -8.05
C GLY A 139 -16.62 4.08 -6.99
N ILE A 140 -16.60 3.59 -5.75
CA ILE A 140 -15.91 4.21 -4.61
C ILE A 140 -14.72 3.33 -4.23
N VAL A 141 -13.54 3.94 -4.14
CA VAL A 141 -12.29 3.31 -3.69
C VAL A 141 -11.95 3.83 -2.29
N HIS A 142 -11.51 2.96 -1.39
CA HIS A 142 -11.26 3.34 -0.01
C HIS A 142 -9.93 4.08 0.17
N ARG A 143 -8.84 3.55 -0.41
CA ARG A 143 -7.48 4.11 -0.44
C ARG A 143 -6.68 4.14 0.85
N ASP A 144 -7.26 3.85 2.00
CA ASP A 144 -6.56 3.91 3.29
C ASP A 144 -6.98 2.73 4.18
N ILE A 145 -6.99 1.52 3.63
CA ILE A 145 -7.32 0.33 4.42
C ILE A 145 -6.12 -0.01 5.30
N LYS A 146 -6.35 0.01 6.61
CA LYS A 146 -5.36 -0.32 7.64
C LYS A 146 -6.10 -0.67 8.94
N PRO A 147 -5.44 -1.32 9.91
CA PRO A 147 -6.05 -1.68 11.19
C PRO A 147 -6.75 -0.53 11.93
N ALA A 148 -6.26 0.71 11.79
CA ALA A 148 -6.88 1.88 12.44
C ALA A 148 -8.27 2.24 11.86
N ASN A 149 -8.55 1.86 10.62
CA ASN A 149 -9.82 2.17 9.93
C ASN A 149 -10.79 0.97 9.93
N VAL A 150 -10.46 -0.11 10.65
CA VAL A 150 -11.33 -1.28 10.85
C VAL A 150 -11.81 -1.25 12.29
N LEU A 151 -13.10 -1.02 12.51
CA LEU A 151 -13.70 -0.99 13.84
C LEU A 151 -14.26 -2.37 14.21
N LEU A 152 -14.02 -2.77 15.45
CA LEU A 152 -14.52 -4.00 16.04
C LEU A 152 -15.49 -3.66 17.17
N THR A 153 -16.75 -4.04 17.00
CA THR A 153 -17.79 -3.75 17.98
C THR A 153 -17.90 -4.86 19.04
N PRO A 154 -18.43 -4.57 20.24
CA PRO A 154 -18.64 -5.56 21.29
C PRO A 154 -19.53 -6.74 20.88
N ASP A 155 -20.50 -6.51 19.98
CA ASP A 155 -21.36 -7.54 19.40
C ASP A 155 -20.69 -8.34 18.26
N GLY A 156 -19.39 -8.11 18.03
CA GLY A 156 -18.56 -8.91 17.13
C GLY A 156 -18.62 -8.48 15.66
N ARG A 157 -19.32 -7.39 15.32
CA ARG A 157 -19.33 -6.83 13.96
C ARG A 157 -17.96 -6.22 13.62
N VAL A 158 -17.73 -6.15 12.32
CA VAL A 158 -16.55 -5.56 11.69
C VAL A 158 -17.05 -4.47 10.75
N LEU A 159 -16.59 -3.24 10.96
CA LEU A 159 -17.03 -2.06 10.23
C LEU A 159 -15.81 -1.36 9.64
N LEU A 160 -15.89 -1.00 8.36
CA LEU A 160 -14.89 -0.21 7.67
C LEU A 160 -15.33 1.27 7.70
N THR A 161 -14.43 2.16 8.12
CA THR A 161 -14.66 3.60 8.20
C THR A 161 -13.67 4.37 7.32
N ASP A 162 -13.86 5.69 7.18
CA ASP A 162 -12.92 6.58 6.49
C ASP A 162 -12.73 6.33 4.97
N PHE A 163 -13.81 5.91 4.30
CA PHE A 163 -13.83 5.76 2.85
C PHE A 163 -13.44 7.06 2.12
N GLY A 164 -12.28 7.05 1.46
CA GLY A 164 -11.95 8.01 0.40
C GLY A 164 -11.92 9.49 0.81
N ILE A 165 -11.90 9.80 2.11
CA ILE A 165 -11.85 11.18 2.62
C ILE A 165 -10.41 11.71 2.65
N ALA A 166 -9.42 10.84 2.45
CA ALA A 166 -8.04 11.24 2.20
C ALA A 166 -8.00 11.96 0.85
N VAL A 167 -8.18 13.27 0.96
CA VAL A 167 -8.19 14.23 -0.12
C VAL A 167 -7.13 13.88 -1.12
N HIS A 168 -7.59 13.57 -2.32
CA HIS A 168 -6.75 13.56 -3.49
C HIS A 168 -5.94 14.85 -3.54
N GLU A 169 -4.69 14.73 -3.14
CA GLU A 169 -3.57 15.31 -3.85
C GLU A 169 -2.26 14.62 -3.46
N THR A 170 -1.53 14.20 -4.49
CA THR A 170 -0.13 13.78 -4.50
C THR A 170 0.20 12.36 -4.01
N ASP A 171 -0.28 11.39 -4.81
CA ASP A 171 0.51 10.23 -5.26
C ASP A 171 1.81 10.65 -6.02
N THR A 172 2.48 11.75 -5.65
CA THR A 172 3.66 12.24 -6.40
C THR A 172 4.70 13.04 -5.61
N ARG A 173 4.58 13.26 -4.29
CA ARG A 173 5.67 13.91 -3.52
C ARG A 173 5.93 13.31 -2.15
N LEU A 174 6.06 11.99 -2.11
CA LEU A 174 6.56 11.25 -0.95
C LEU A 174 8.06 11.51 -0.62
N THR A 175 8.70 12.53 -1.20
CA THR A 175 10.16 12.70 -1.15
C THR A 175 10.70 14.05 -0.70
N VAL A 176 9.89 15.05 -0.29
CA VAL A 176 10.49 16.39 -0.01
C VAL A 176 10.30 16.93 1.41
N THR A 177 9.33 16.49 2.21
CA THR A 177 9.07 17.17 3.51
C THR A 177 8.91 16.28 4.74
N GLY A 178 9.16 14.97 4.65
CA GLY A 178 9.20 14.10 5.84
C GLY A 178 7.90 14.04 6.67
N GLY A 179 6.77 14.46 6.10
CA GLY A 179 5.48 14.55 6.77
C GLY A 179 4.63 13.28 6.61
N VAL A 180 4.33 12.65 7.75
CA VAL A 180 3.38 11.55 7.99
C VAL A 180 3.72 10.22 7.28
N VAL A 181 4.71 9.55 7.88
CA VAL A 181 5.30 8.25 7.51
C VAL A 181 4.46 7.03 7.96
N GLY A 182 3.36 7.25 8.68
CA GLY A 182 2.65 6.19 9.43
C GLY A 182 1.76 5.23 8.63
N SER A 183 1.60 5.38 7.32
CA SER A 183 0.69 4.51 6.53
C SER A 183 1.26 3.98 5.23
N ALA A 184 2.54 4.25 4.93
CA ALA A 184 3.19 3.80 3.69
C ALA A 184 3.27 2.27 3.58
N GLU A 185 3.28 1.56 4.71
CA GLU A 185 3.36 0.09 4.73
C GLU A 185 2.11 -0.63 4.21
N TYR A 186 0.94 0.03 4.24
CA TYR A 186 -0.32 -0.51 3.71
C TYR A 186 -0.58 -0.04 2.28
N MET A 187 0.20 0.91 1.76
CA MET A 187 0.00 1.47 0.43
C MET A 187 0.45 0.48 -0.64
N ALA A 188 -0.37 0.30 -1.67
CA ALA A 188 -0.04 -0.60 -2.78
C ALA A 188 1.13 -0.07 -3.62
N PRO A 189 2.05 -0.94 -4.10
CA PRO A 189 3.25 -0.53 -4.84
C PRO A 189 3.02 0.39 -6.03
N GLU A 190 1.91 0.21 -6.75
CA GLU A 190 1.55 0.97 -7.94
C GLU A 190 1.16 2.42 -7.65
N ARG A 191 0.73 2.74 -6.41
CA ARG A 191 0.36 4.11 -6.03
C ARG A 191 1.57 5.03 -5.98
N PHE A 192 2.74 4.51 -5.61
CA PHE A 192 4.00 5.26 -5.67
C PHE A 192 4.42 5.65 -7.09
N ASN A 193 3.85 5.00 -8.12
CA ASN A 193 4.12 5.31 -9.52
C ASN A 193 3.12 6.31 -10.12
N GLY A 194 2.16 6.82 -9.33
CA GLY A 194 1.13 7.74 -9.79
C GLY A 194 0.11 7.10 -10.74
N VAL A 195 -0.01 5.77 -10.71
CA VAL A 195 -1.04 5.05 -11.49
C VAL A 195 -2.37 5.21 -10.76
N GLU A 196 -3.34 5.85 -11.41
CA GLU A 196 -4.72 5.88 -10.89
C GLU A 196 -5.24 4.44 -10.82
N ASP A 197 -5.56 4.01 -9.61
CA ASP A 197 -6.03 2.65 -9.34
C ASP A 197 -7.42 2.64 -8.70
N HIS A 198 -8.23 1.71 -9.17
CA HIS A 198 -9.68 1.66 -9.03
C HIS A 198 -10.20 0.48 -8.18
N GLY A 199 -9.33 -0.34 -7.59
CA GLY A 199 -9.75 -1.43 -6.68
C GLY A 199 -8.65 -2.39 -6.22
N PRO A 200 -7.75 -2.89 -7.09
CA PRO A 200 -6.64 -3.78 -6.72
C PRO A 200 -5.75 -3.29 -5.57
N GLY A 201 -5.54 -1.99 -5.44
CA GLY A 201 -4.74 -1.39 -4.38
C GLY A 201 -5.41 -1.48 -3.02
N ASP A 202 -6.74 -1.38 -2.95
CA ASP A 202 -7.48 -1.66 -1.71
C ASP A 202 -7.31 -3.13 -1.30
N LEU A 203 -7.25 -4.05 -2.26
CA LEU A 203 -7.01 -5.47 -1.98
C LEU A 203 -5.59 -5.75 -1.47
N PHE A 204 -4.59 -5.03 -1.96
CA PHE A 204 -3.25 -5.08 -1.37
C PHE A 204 -3.26 -4.59 0.08
N SER A 205 -3.85 -3.41 0.33
CA SER A 205 -3.97 -2.84 1.67
C SER A 205 -4.73 -3.76 2.63
N LEU A 206 -5.77 -4.44 2.15
CA LEU A 206 -6.46 -5.51 2.88
C LEU A 206 -5.50 -6.67 3.20
N GLY A 207 -4.71 -7.14 2.25
CA GLY A 207 -3.70 -8.18 2.47
C GLY A 207 -2.72 -7.83 3.59
N VAL A 208 -2.20 -6.59 3.61
CA VAL A 208 -1.31 -6.10 4.68
C VAL A 208 -2.04 -6.07 6.03
N THR A 209 -3.28 -5.58 6.05
CA THR A 209 -4.12 -5.52 7.25
C THR A 209 -4.38 -6.91 7.84
N LEU A 210 -4.70 -7.90 7.00
CA LEU A 210 -4.95 -9.27 7.43
C LEU A 210 -3.67 -9.98 7.89
N TYR A 211 -2.54 -9.74 7.23
CA TYR A 211 -1.23 -10.24 7.67
C TYR A 211 -0.93 -9.74 9.08
N GLU A 212 -1.05 -8.43 9.31
CA GLU A 212 -0.77 -7.86 10.63
C GLU A 212 -1.76 -8.34 11.68
N ALA A 213 -3.03 -8.53 11.30
CA ALA A 213 -4.03 -9.07 12.22
C ALA A 213 -3.68 -10.47 12.72
N VAL A 214 -3.10 -11.33 11.86
CA VAL A 214 -2.79 -12.72 12.22
C VAL A 214 -1.39 -12.91 12.79
N GLU A 215 -0.39 -12.16 12.31
CA GLU A 215 1.01 -12.26 12.77
C GLU A 215 1.36 -11.26 13.87
N GLY A 216 0.59 -10.18 14.03
CA GLY A 216 0.78 -9.15 15.06
C GLY A 216 1.74 -8.05 14.67
N ALA A 217 2.33 -8.13 13.47
CA ALA A 217 3.21 -7.11 12.92
C ALA A 217 3.03 -7.01 11.40
N SER A 218 3.19 -5.80 10.87
CA SER A 218 3.16 -5.55 9.43
C SER A 218 4.28 -6.32 8.70
N PRO A 219 4.01 -6.87 7.50
CA PRO A 219 5.02 -7.59 6.71
C PRO A 219 6.14 -6.67 6.19
N PHE A 220 5.84 -5.39 6.00
CA PHE A 220 6.73 -4.44 5.31
C PHE A 220 7.29 -3.33 6.20
N ARG A 221 6.82 -3.19 7.45
CA ARG A 221 7.36 -2.17 8.37
C ARG A 221 8.87 -2.32 8.54
N ARG A 222 9.61 -1.23 8.38
CA ARG A 222 11.05 -1.15 8.66
C ARG A 222 11.34 0.09 9.53
N PRO A 223 12.55 0.19 10.14
CA PRO A 223 12.88 1.31 11.01
C PRO A 223 12.82 2.69 10.35
N THR A 224 12.94 2.77 9.02
CA THR A 224 12.87 4.04 8.28
C THR A 224 11.74 4.03 7.24
N PRO A 225 11.14 5.20 6.95
CA PRO A 225 10.15 5.36 5.88
C PRO A 225 10.65 4.82 4.54
N THR A 226 11.87 5.19 4.14
CA THR A 226 12.45 4.77 2.86
C THR A 226 12.68 3.27 2.81
N ALA A 227 13.09 2.64 3.92
CA ALA A 227 13.22 1.18 3.98
C ALA A 227 11.86 0.47 3.93
N THR A 228 10.84 1.06 4.55
CA THR A 228 9.46 0.53 4.50
C THR A 228 8.93 0.60 3.07
N LEU A 229 9.10 1.73 2.40
CA LEU A 229 8.75 1.90 0.99
C LEU A 229 9.48 0.88 0.11
N ALA A 230 10.79 0.74 0.28
CA ALA A 230 11.57 -0.26 -0.45
C ALA A 230 11.08 -1.69 -0.18
N ALA A 231 10.69 -2.02 1.06
CA ALA A 231 10.14 -3.33 1.39
C ALA A 231 8.77 -3.57 0.72
N VAL A 232 7.88 -2.58 0.74
CA VAL A 232 6.59 -2.64 0.05
C VAL A 232 6.76 -2.89 -1.44
N VAL A 233 7.70 -2.21 -2.10
CA VAL A 233 7.89 -2.32 -3.55
C VAL A 233 8.68 -3.57 -3.95
N LEU A 234 9.71 -3.94 -3.19
CA LEU A 234 10.72 -4.91 -3.64
C LEU A 234 10.75 -6.24 -2.88
N GLN A 235 10.20 -6.30 -1.66
CA GLN A 235 10.31 -7.49 -0.82
C GLN A 235 9.02 -8.29 -0.79
N GLU A 236 9.15 -9.60 -0.85
CA GLU A 236 8.06 -10.52 -0.53
C GLU A 236 7.73 -10.45 0.96
N HIS A 237 6.49 -10.74 1.31
CA HIS A 237 6.10 -10.82 2.72
C HIS A 237 6.80 -12.03 3.40
N PRO A 238 7.13 -11.95 4.69
CA PRO A 238 7.64 -13.12 5.42
C PRO A 238 6.60 -14.26 5.45
N PRO A 239 7.01 -15.52 5.69
CA PRO A 239 6.08 -16.64 5.80
C PRO A 239 5.04 -16.41 6.90
N LEU A 240 3.79 -16.76 6.62
CA LEU A 240 2.71 -16.76 7.62
C LEU A 240 2.86 -18.00 8.51
N VAL A 241 2.99 -17.79 9.82
CA VAL A 241 3.21 -18.84 10.82
C VAL A 241 1.92 -19.15 11.57
N ARG A 242 1.06 -18.14 11.75
CA ARG A 242 -0.16 -18.23 12.57
C ARG A 242 -1.43 -18.40 11.75
N ALA A 243 -1.38 -18.11 10.45
CA ALA A 243 -2.50 -18.33 9.55
C ALA A 243 -2.66 -19.82 9.21
N ASP A 244 -3.90 -20.31 9.11
CA ASP A 244 -4.15 -21.59 8.47
C ASP A 244 -3.81 -21.53 6.97
N PRO A 245 -3.61 -22.67 6.28
CA PRO A 245 -3.16 -22.68 4.87
C PRO A 245 -4.06 -21.89 3.93
N ALA A 246 -5.34 -21.77 4.25
CA ALA A 246 -6.33 -21.16 3.40
C ALA A 246 -6.32 -19.63 3.54
N LEU A 247 -6.28 -19.15 4.78
CA LEU A 247 -6.05 -17.74 5.08
C LEU A 247 -4.69 -17.30 4.56
N ALA A 248 -3.66 -18.15 4.68
CA ALA A 248 -2.33 -17.87 4.15
C ALA A 248 -2.35 -17.70 2.63
N ALA A 249 -3.02 -18.60 1.91
CA ALA A 249 -3.16 -18.49 0.45
C ALA A 249 -3.88 -17.21 0.02
N LEU A 250 -4.94 -16.80 0.73
CA LEU A 250 -5.63 -15.54 0.48
C LEU A 250 -4.69 -14.34 0.68
N ILE A 251 -4.05 -14.25 1.84
CA ILE A 251 -3.15 -13.13 2.17
C ILE A 251 -2.02 -13.04 1.13
N THR A 252 -1.39 -14.16 0.78
CA THR A 252 -0.33 -14.19 -0.23
C THR A 252 -0.82 -13.71 -1.60
N ALA A 253 -2.01 -14.12 -2.04
CA ALA A 253 -2.57 -13.67 -3.32
C ALA A 253 -2.89 -12.17 -3.32
N LEU A 254 -3.42 -11.63 -2.22
CA LEU A 254 -3.69 -10.20 -2.07
C LEU A 254 -2.41 -9.35 -2.08
N LEU A 255 -1.29 -9.90 -1.59
CA LEU A 255 0.01 -9.21 -1.49
C LEU A 255 0.87 -9.29 -2.76
N ALA A 256 0.33 -9.81 -3.87
CA ALA A 256 1.02 -9.80 -5.16
C ALA A 256 1.40 -8.36 -5.55
N LYS A 257 2.65 -8.16 -6.02
CA LYS A 257 3.15 -6.81 -6.32
C LYS A 257 2.50 -6.21 -7.55
N GLU A 258 2.32 -7.00 -8.59
CA GLU A 258 1.61 -6.58 -9.81
C GLU A 258 0.09 -6.58 -9.56
N PRO A 259 -0.62 -5.46 -9.81
CA PRO A 259 -2.06 -5.38 -9.57
C PRO A 259 -2.88 -6.42 -10.34
N ALA A 260 -2.44 -6.79 -11.54
CA ALA A 260 -3.10 -7.77 -12.39
C ALA A 260 -2.98 -9.23 -11.89
N ASP A 261 -2.05 -9.49 -10.97
CA ASP A 261 -1.86 -10.81 -10.37
C ASP A 261 -2.66 -10.97 -9.07
N ARG A 262 -3.34 -9.90 -8.59
CA ARG A 262 -4.19 -9.95 -7.41
C ARG A 262 -5.59 -10.46 -7.78
N PRO A 263 -6.22 -11.28 -6.92
CA PRO A 263 -7.59 -11.69 -7.13
C PRO A 263 -8.52 -10.49 -7.01
N GLY A 264 -9.62 -10.48 -7.78
CA GLY A 264 -10.72 -9.54 -7.53
C GLY A 264 -11.49 -9.86 -6.24
N VAL A 265 -12.40 -8.98 -5.82
CA VAL A 265 -13.18 -9.16 -4.57
C VAL A 265 -13.95 -10.50 -4.55
N ASP A 266 -14.57 -10.88 -5.66
CA ASP A 266 -15.33 -12.13 -5.77
C ASP A 266 -14.44 -13.38 -5.71
N GLU A 267 -13.26 -13.33 -6.35
CA GLU A 267 -12.28 -14.41 -6.33
C GLU A 267 -11.68 -14.57 -4.94
N ALA A 268 -11.26 -13.47 -4.30
CA ALA A 268 -10.78 -13.46 -2.92
C ALA A 268 -11.83 -14.03 -1.95
N SER A 269 -13.09 -13.67 -2.14
CA SER A 269 -14.21 -14.21 -1.36
C SER A 269 -14.41 -15.72 -1.61
N ALA A 270 -14.17 -16.20 -2.83
CA ALA A 270 -14.24 -17.62 -3.16
C ALA A 270 -13.09 -18.41 -2.51
N MET A 271 -11.86 -17.87 -2.51
CA MET A 271 -10.72 -18.48 -1.81
C MET A 271 -11.02 -18.68 -0.32
N LEU A 272 -11.60 -17.66 0.32
CA LEU A 272 -11.98 -17.70 1.74
C LEU A 272 -13.12 -18.69 2.04
N ARG A 273 -14.02 -18.96 1.09
CA ARG A 273 -15.07 -19.98 1.23
C ARG A 273 -14.56 -21.40 0.97
N GLY A 274 -13.78 -21.59 -0.09
CA GLY A 274 -13.18 -22.88 -0.45
C GLY A 274 -12.35 -23.46 0.68
N ALA A 275 -11.68 -22.58 1.43
CA ALA A 275 -11.05 -22.87 2.71
C ALA A 275 -11.98 -23.56 3.72
N ARG A 276 -13.14 -22.94 4.00
CA ARG A 276 -14.08 -23.38 5.04
C ARG A 276 -14.74 -24.71 4.71
N SER A 277 -14.92 -25.02 3.42
CA SER A 277 -15.49 -26.29 2.96
C SER A 277 -14.54 -27.48 3.12
N VAL A 278 -13.22 -27.26 3.15
CA VAL A 278 -12.21 -28.32 3.34
C VAL A 278 -12.00 -28.62 4.83
N THR A 279 -12.18 -27.64 5.72
CA THR A 279 -11.96 -27.79 7.17
C THR A 279 -13.19 -28.30 7.95
N ALA A 280 -14.36 -28.43 7.33
CA ALA A 280 -15.52 -29.03 7.97
C ALA A 280 -15.35 -30.56 8.10
N PRO A 281 -15.46 -31.16 9.30
CA PRO A 281 -15.34 -32.61 9.45
C PRO A 281 -16.49 -33.28 8.72
N ARG A 282 -16.17 -33.93 7.60
CA ARG A 282 -17.08 -34.77 6.82
C ARG A 282 -17.48 -35.96 7.70
N ARG A 283 -18.67 -35.89 8.29
CA ARG A 283 -19.31 -37.04 8.97
C ARG A 283 -19.34 -38.23 7.99
N PRO A 284 -18.78 -39.40 8.34
CA PRO A 284 -18.94 -40.60 7.52
C PRO A 284 -20.32 -41.18 7.80
N GLY A 285 -21.20 -41.17 6.80
CA GLY A 285 -22.52 -41.76 6.95
C GLY A 285 -23.25 -41.96 5.62
N GLY A 286 -23.36 -43.22 5.20
CA GLY A 286 -24.50 -43.72 4.45
C GLY A 286 -24.37 -43.80 2.93
N GLN A 287 -23.77 -44.89 2.44
CA GLN A 287 -24.12 -45.45 1.14
C GLN A 287 -25.51 -46.11 1.24
N PRO A 288 -26.29 -46.16 0.13
CA PRO A 288 -26.56 -47.50 -0.41
C PRO A 288 -26.48 -47.60 -1.95
N ALA A 289 -26.04 -48.78 -2.39
CA ALA A 289 -26.10 -49.32 -3.76
C ALA A 289 -27.57 -49.60 -4.18
N GLY A 290 -27.98 -49.39 -5.43
CA GLY A 290 -27.80 -50.22 -6.66
C GLY A 290 -29.11 -50.13 -7.50
N PRO A 291 -29.36 -50.90 -8.59
CA PRO A 291 -28.49 -51.74 -9.43
C PRO A 291 -28.59 -51.46 -10.97
N THR A 292 -27.66 -52.06 -11.71
CA THR A 292 -27.49 -52.23 -13.17
C THR A 292 -28.67 -52.97 -13.86
N THR A 293 -28.91 -52.91 -15.19
CA THR A 293 -28.32 -53.74 -16.29
C THR A 293 -28.95 -53.34 -17.70
N PRO A 294 -28.65 -53.95 -18.89
CA PRO A 294 -27.72 -53.46 -19.94
C PRO A 294 -28.24 -53.44 -21.43
N ALA A 295 -27.28 -53.24 -22.38
CA ALA A 295 -27.26 -53.50 -23.84
C ALA A 295 -27.57 -52.28 -24.75
N THR A 296 -26.82 -51.94 -25.82
CA THR A 296 -26.10 -52.73 -26.83
C THR A 296 -24.92 -51.93 -27.44
N ALA A 297 -23.89 -52.66 -27.89
CA ALA A 297 -22.63 -52.18 -28.46
C ALA A 297 -22.68 -51.82 -29.96
N THR A 298 -21.82 -50.88 -30.39
CA THR A 298 -21.05 -51.01 -31.66
C THR A 298 -19.75 -50.18 -31.60
N THR A 299 -18.74 -50.66 -32.32
CA THR A 299 -17.28 -50.50 -32.15
C THR A 299 -16.69 -49.31 -32.97
N PRO A 300 -15.35 -49.16 -33.14
CA PRO A 300 -14.51 -48.10 -32.57
C PRO A 300 -14.06 -47.02 -33.58
N THR A 301 -13.62 -45.85 -33.10
CA THR A 301 -12.86 -44.90 -33.93
C THR A 301 -11.73 -44.25 -33.14
N THR A 302 -10.56 -44.25 -33.76
CA THR A 302 -9.22 -43.79 -33.39
C THR A 302 -9.15 -42.42 -32.69
N PRO A 303 -8.25 -42.20 -31.72
CA PRO A 303 -8.14 -40.92 -31.02
C PRO A 303 -7.42 -39.87 -31.88
N THR A 304 -8.08 -38.73 -32.10
CA THR A 304 -7.48 -37.53 -32.68
C THR A 304 -6.99 -36.63 -31.54
N THR A 305 -5.71 -36.30 -31.58
CA THR A 305 -5.02 -35.36 -30.69
C THR A 305 -5.63 -33.96 -30.77
N PRO A 306 -5.87 -33.23 -29.67
CA PRO A 306 -6.18 -31.80 -29.75
C PRO A 306 -4.88 -31.00 -29.93
N THR A 307 -4.81 -30.36 -31.08
CA THR A 307 -3.85 -29.33 -31.46
C THR A 307 -3.75 -28.22 -30.41
N THR A 308 -2.54 -28.06 -29.87
CA THR A 308 -2.09 -26.89 -29.12
C THR A 308 -2.09 -25.66 -30.02
N ALA A 309 -2.91 -24.66 -29.69
CA ALA A 309 -2.83 -23.33 -30.28
C ALA A 309 -2.66 -22.28 -29.17
N ALA A 310 -1.43 -22.14 -28.69
CA ALA A 310 -0.94 -20.92 -28.08
C ALA A 310 0.55 -20.80 -28.47
N PRO A 311 0.88 -19.86 -29.37
CA PRO A 311 1.84 -18.83 -28.96
C PRO A 311 1.63 -17.51 -29.72
N ALA A 312 0.85 -16.59 -29.16
CA ALA A 312 0.87 -15.18 -29.63
C ALA A 312 1.07 -14.18 -28.48
N VAL A 313 0.69 -14.54 -27.24
CA VAL A 313 0.80 -13.63 -26.08
C VAL A 313 2.19 -13.65 -25.43
N ALA A 314 2.95 -14.77 -25.55
CA ALA A 314 4.28 -14.91 -24.95
C ALA A 314 5.38 -14.10 -25.66
N GLN A 315 5.24 -13.84 -26.97
CA GLN A 315 6.23 -13.08 -27.74
C GLN A 315 6.15 -11.56 -27.51
N ARG A 316 4.97 -11.03 -27.13
CA ARG A 316 4.82 -9.60 -26.76
C ARG A 316 5.48 -9.28 -25.41
N ARG A 317 5.51 -10.24 -24.47
CA ARG A 317 6.13 -10.16 -23.14
C ARG A 317 7.66 -10.05 -23.16
N LYS A 318 8.35 -10.64 -24.14
CA LYS A 318 9.82 -10.56 -24.26
C LYS A 318 10.30 -9.24 -24.88
N ARG A 319 9.55 -8.68 -25.84
CA ARG A 319 9.95 -7.44 -26.54
C ARG A 319 9.88 -6.20 -25.63
N ILE A 320 8.94 -6.16 -24.69
CA ILE A 320 8.80 -5.04 -23.74
C ILE A 320 9.91 -5.06 -22.67
N LYS A 321 10.29 -6.24 -22.15
CA LYS A 321 11.40 -6.37 -21.17
C LYS A 321 12.78 -5.98 -21.74
N LEU A 322 13.01 -6.24 -23.04
CA LEU A 322 14.24 -5.82 -23.74
C LEU A 322 14.28 -4.31 -24.02
N ALA A 323 13.13 -3.66 -24.24
CA ALA A 323 13.05 -2.21 -24.44
C ALA A 323 13.31 -1.43 -23.12
N PHE A 324 12.82 -1.92 -21.98
CA PHE A 324 13.05 -1.31 -20.67
C PHE A 324 14.50 -1.41 -20.18
N ALA A 325 15.18 -2.53 -20.46
CA ALA A 325 16.61 -2.68 -20.12
C ALA A 325 17.52 -1.73 -20.95
N GLY A 326 17.17 -1.50 -22.22
CA GLY A 326 17.86 -0.55 -23.08
C GLY A 326 17.69 0.89 -22.61
N LEU A 327 16.48 1.28 -22.16
CA LEU A 327 16.20 2.63 -21.68
C LEU A 327 16.93 2.94 -20.37
N LEU A 328 16.97 2.00 -19.42
CA LEU A 328 17.73 2.15 -18.16
C LEU A 328 19.24 2.26 -18.39
N SER A 329 19.78 1.51 -19.35
CA SER A 329 21.19 1.59 -19.72
C SER A 329 21.52 2.92 -20.41
N ALA A 330 20.63 3.43 -21.27
CA ALA A 330 20.79 4.74 -21.90
C ALA A 330 20.75 5.87 -20.86
N ILE A 331 19.87 5.81 -19.86
CA ILE A 331 19.80 6.78 -18.76
C ILE A 331 21.08 6.73 -17.92
N ALA A 332 21.57 5.54 -17.56
CA ALA A 332 22.81 5.38 -16.79
C ALA A 332 24.03 5.94 -17.53
N VAL A 333 24.14 5.69 -18.85
CA VAL A 333 25.22 6.25 -19.69
C VAL A 333 25.09 7.77 -19.80
N THR A 334 23.88 8.31 -19.92
CA THR A 334 23.65 9.76 -20.00
C THR A 334 24.03 10.45 -18.69
N ILE A 335 23.69 9.85 -17.54
CA ILE A 335 24.09 10.35 -16.22
C ILE A 335 25.62 10.29 -16.06
N ALA A 336 26.25 9.19 -16.49
CA ALA A 336 27.71 9.06 -16.43
C ALA A 336 28.42 10.12 -17.29
N VAL A 337 27.94 10.36 -18.52
CA VAL A 337 28.47 11.40 -19.42
C VAL A 337 28.27 12.79 -18.84
N ALA A 338 27.09 13.08 -18.30
CA ALA A 338 26.78 14.37 -17.64
C ALA A 338 27.67 14.61 -16.42
N MET A 339 27.92 13.58 -15.60
CA MET A 339 28.83 13.68 -14.45
C MET A 339 30.28 13.91 -14.90
N THR A 340 30.77 13.23 -15.95
CA THR A 340 32.10 13.57 -16.51
C THR A 340 32.17 14.98 -17.08
N GLY A 341 31.09 15.49 -17.67
CA GLY A 341 30.97 16.87 -18.13
C GLY A 341 31.07 17.87 -16.98
N GLN A 342 30.31 17.64 -15.90
CA GLN A 342 30.32 18.49 -14.69
C GLN A 342 31.67 18.48 -13.98
N ILE A 343 32.33 17.33 -13.88
CA ILE A 343 33.69 17.20 -13.33
C ILE A 343 34.68 18.00 -14.18
N ARG A 344 34.54 18.01 -15.50
CA ARG A 344 35.42 18.75 -16.43
C ARG A 344 35.20 20.27 -16.34
N THR A 345 33.94 20.73 -16.27
CA THR A 345 33.59 22.15 -16.10
C THR A 345 33.99 22.69 -14.73
N TRP A 346 33.88 21.86 -13.69
CA TRP A 346 34.36 22.19 -12.34
C TRP A 346 35.89 22.30 -12.30
N ASN A 347 36.61 21.44 -13.02
CA ASN A 347 38.07 21.53 -13.16
C ASN A 347 38.54 22.74 -13.97
N THR A 348 37.74 23.21 -14.95
CA THR A 348 38.06 24.44 -15.70
C THR A 348 37.78 25.71 -14.90
N HIS A 349 36.75 25.74 -14.05
CA HIS A 349 36.46 26.88 -13.17
C HIS A 349 37.43 27.02 -11.99
N ARG A 350 38.08 25.94 -11.54
CA ARG A 350 39.13 26.01 -10.52
C ARG A 350 40.48 26.57 -11.00
N LYS A 351 40.69 26.76 -12.31
CA LYS A 351 41.94 27.37 -12.80
C LYS A 351 41.99 28.90 -12.63
N THR A 352 40.88 29.55 -12.27
CA THR A 352 40.82 31.01 -12.19
C THR A 352 40.85 31.60 -10.78
N ASP A 353 40.63 30.82 -9.71
CA ASP A 353 40.68 31.35 -8.35
C ASP A 353 41.33 30.34 -7.37
N TYR A 354 42.47 30.73 -6.78
CA TYR A 354 43.30 30.09 -5.73
C TYR A 354 44.44 29.12 -6.13
N PRO A 355 45.60 29.18 -5.43
CA PRO A 355 46.81 28.43 -5.79
C PRO A 355 46.72 26.96 -5.38
N ALA A 356 47.33 26.08 -6.18
CA ALA A 356 47.25 24.63 -6.08
C ALA A 356 47.85 24.06 -4.78
N PRO A 357 47.24 23.02 -4.15
CA PRO A 357 47.99 22.10 -3.32
C PRO A 357 48.84 21.17 -4.21
N GLY A 358 49.98 20.71 -3.68
CA GLY A 358 51.02 19.98 -4.42
C GLY A 358 50.50 18.83 -5.28
N ALA A 359 51.09 18.72 -6.48
CA ALA A 359 50.70 17.79 -7.55
C ALA A 359 50.70 16.30 -7.15
N ASP A 360 51.27 15.96 -6.00
CA ASP A 360 51.47 14.59 -5.51
C ASP A 360 50.18 14.02 -4.88
N GLY A 361 49.31 14.88 -4.35
CA GLY A 361 48.06 14.49 -3.70
C GLY A 361 46.90 14.25 -4.67
N ILE A 362 46.93 14.76 -5.90
CA ILE A 362 45.80 14.67 -6.83
C ILE A 362 45.97 13.49 -7.81
N LEU A 363 47.21 13.20 -8.20
CA LEU A 363 47.56 12.03 -9.01
C LEU A 363 47.39 10.71 -8.23
N GLY A 364 47.74 10.68 -6.94
CA GLY A 364 47.56 9.47 -6.10
C GLY A 364 46.09 9.06 -5.94
N TRP A 365 45.16 10.01 -5.83
CA TRP A 365 43.76 9.72 -5.53
C TRP A 365 42.95 9.35 -6.78
N THR A 366 43.26 9.95 -7.93
CA THR A 366 42.64 9.55 -9.21
C THR A 366 43.06 8.14 -9.63
N LEU A 367 44.29 7.73 -9.34
CA LEU A 367 44.80 6.37 -9.58
C LEU A 367 44.13 5.30 -8.69
N ILE A 368 43.65 5.66 -7.50
CA ILE A 368 42.97 4.73 -6.58
C ILE A 368 41.48 4.60 -6.92
N TRP A 369 40.81 5.71 -7.26
CA TRP A 369 39.36 5.71 -7.45
C TRP A 369 38.88 5.27 -8.84
N ALA A 370 39.67 5.51 -9.89
CA ALA A 370 39.35 5.07 -11.25
C ALA A 370 39.20 3.54 -11.39
N PRO A 371 40.08 2.69 -10.83
CA PRO A 371 39.88 1.24 -10.89
C PRO A 371 38.70 0.77 -10.02
N ILE A 372 38.40 1.44 -8.90
CA ILE A 372 37.27 1.11 -8.02
C ILE A 372 35.94 1.41 -8.71
N THR A 373 35.81 2.57 -9.34
CA THR A 373 34.62 2.92 -10.14
C THR A 373 34.49 2.01 -11.36
N GLY A 374 35.60 1.70 -12.05
CA GLY A 374 35.62 0.73 -13.14
C GLY A 374 35.13 -0.66 -12.73
N ALA A 375 35.57 -1.15 -11.57
CA ALA A 375 35.12 -2.43 -11.01
C ALA A 375 33.64 -2.41 -10.61
N CYS A 376 33.14 -1.30 -10.05
CA CYS A 376 31.72 -1.15 -9.70
C CYS A 376 30.82 -1.13 -10.95
N VAL A 377 31.24 -0.43 -12.01
CA VAL A 377 30.52 -0.41 -13.29
C VAL A 377 30.53 -1.79 -13.94
N ALA A 378 31.67 -2.48 -13.96
CA ALA A 378 31.76 -3.85 -14.46
C ALA A 378 30.86 -4.82 -13.66
N GLY A 379 30.81 -4.67 -12.34
CA GLY A 379 29.92 -5.43 -11.45
C GLY A 379 28.44 -5.16 -11.71
N ALA A 380 28.05 -3.90 -11.93
CA ALA A 380 26.69 -3.52 -12.28
C ALA A 380 26.26 -4.06 -13.65
N VAL A 381 27.16 -4.05 -14.64
CA VAL A 381 26.93 -4.63 -15.97
C VAL A 381 26.80 -6.16 -15.89
N LEU A 382 27.63 -6.83 -15.08
CA LEU A 382 27.52 -8.27 -14.84
C LEU A 382 26.22 -8.64 -14.13
N LEU A 383 25.78 -7.83 -13.16
CA LEU A 383 24.50 -8.02 -12.47
C LEU A 383 23.32 -7.83 -13.44
N ALA A 384 23.33 -6.76 -14.25
CA ALA A 384 22.31 -6.50 -15.25
C ALA A 384 22.22 -7.62 -16.30
N THR A 385 23.37 -8.17 -16.72
CA THR A 385 23.41 -9.30 -17.67
C THR A 385 22.99 -10.63 -17.06
N ASP A 386 23.25 -10.89 -15.78
CA ASP A 386 22.78 -12.11 -15.09
C ASP A 386 21.27 -12.03 -14.80
N LEU A 387 20.75 -10.85 -14.44
CA LEU A 387 19.32 -10.56 -14.30
C LEU A 387 18.58 -10.71 -15.65
N ALA A 388 19.16 -10.20 -16.74
CA ALA A 388 18.62 -10.36 -18.09
C ALA A 388 18.60 -11.84 -18.56
N LYS A 389 19.49 -12.67 -18.01
CA LYS A 389 19.58 -14.12 -18.28
C LYS A 389 18.86 -14.98 -17.23
N GLY A 390 18.19 -14.38 -16.24
CA GLY A 390 17.43 -15.08 -15.21
C GLY A 390 18.27 -15.89 -14.22
N ARG A 391 19.57 -15.61 -14.10
CA ARG A 391 20.48 -16.29 -13.16
C ARG A 391 20.67 -15.45 -11.90
N LYS A 392 20.68 -16.10 -10.73
CA LYS A 392 20.80 -15.47 -9.40
C LYS A 392 22.20 -15.60 -8.79
N ARG A 393 23.22 -15.95 -9.58
CA ARG A 393 24.48 -16.47 -9.05
C ARG A 393 25.36 -15.38 -8.41
N ASN A 394 25.20 -14.13 -8.85
CA ASN A 394 26.09 -13.02 -8.47
C ASN A 394 25.40 -11.87 -7.70
N ALA A 395 24.12 -12.01 -7.35
CA ALA A 395 23.33 -10.91 -6.76
C ALA A 395 23.82 -10.48 -5.37
N VAL A 396 24.27 -11.43 -4.55
CA VAL A 396 24.78 -11.16 -3.20
C VAL A 396 26.15 -10.45 -3.25
N ALA A 397 27.04 -10.88 -4.14
CA ALA A 397 28.34 -10.24 -4.33
C ALA A 397 28.19 -8.80 -4.83
N ALA A 398 27.30 -8.56 -5.81
CA ALA A 398 27.05 -7.22 -6.34
C ALA A 398 26.42 -6.27 -5.30
N GLY A 399 25.54 -6.77 -4.44
CA GLY A 399 24.96 -6.00 -3.33
C GLY A 399 26.00 -5.56 -2.30
N VAL A 400 26.96 -6.44 -1.97
CA VAL A 400 28.07 -6.11 -1.07
C VAL A 400 28.99 -5.05 -1.68
N PHE A 401 29.29 -5.12 -2.97
CA PHE A 401 30.12 -4.11 -3.66
C PHE A 401 29.44 -2.72 -3.72
N LEU A 402 28.13 -2.66 -3.97
CA LEU A 402 27.37 -1.40 -3.97
C LEU A 402 27.30 -0.77 -2.57
N ALA A 403 27.14 -1.59 -1.52
CA ALA A 403 27.15 -1.11 -0.14
C ALA A 403 28.53 -0.54 0.26
N VAL A 404 29.62 -1.20 -0.13
CA VAL A 404 30.99 -0.70 0.10
C VAL A 404 31.23 0.61 -0.67
N PHE A 405 30.74 0.72 -1.90
CA PHE A 405 30.84 1.94 -2.71
C PHE A 405 30.11 3.13 -2.06
N PHE A 406 28.87 2.94 -1.61
CA PHE A 406 28.11 3.99 -0.92
C PHE A 406 28.74 4.39 0.42
N LEU A 407 29.25 3.43 1.19
CA LEU A 407 29.94 3.70 2.47
C LEU A 407 31.20 4.53 2.24
N MET A 408 32.01 4.19 1.24
CA MET A 408 33.22 4.93 0.89
C MET A 408 32.92 6.33 0.32
N THR A 409 31.82 6.47 -0.44
CA THR A 409 31.37 7.76 -0.98
C THR A 409 30.85 8.68 0.14
N ALA A 410 30.15 8.12 1.14
CA ALA A 410 29.69 8.86 2.31
C ALA A 410 30.85 9.32 3.20
N ILE A 411 31.89 8.50 3.37
CA ILE A 411 33.12 8.89 4.08
C ILE A 411 33.82 10.03 3.34
N TRP A 412 33.88 9.99 2.00
CA TRP A 412 34.48 11.06 1.18
C TRP A 412 33.74 12.40 1.33
N LEU A 413 32.40 12.39 1.26
CA LEU A 413 31.54 13.57 1.48
C LEU A 413 31.62 14.11 2.92
N GLY A 414 31.88 13.24 3.91
CA GLY A 414 32.05 13.65 5.31
C GLY A 414 33.41 14.25 5.63
N THR A 415 34.45 13.96 4.86
CA THR A 415 35.80 14.52 5.04
C THR A 415 36.04 15.83 4.30
N SER A 416 35.12 16.27 3.45
CA SER A 416 35.26 17.51 2.66
C SER A 416 34.84 18.80 3.38
N ASP A 417 34.31 18.70 4.60
CA ASP A 417 33.91 19.83 5.45
C ASP A 417 34.85 20.08 6.66
N ALA A 418 36.09 19.56 6.63
CA ALA A 418 37.11 19.77 7.66
C ALA A 418 38.33 20.54 7.13
#